data_AF-A0A168DGJ4-F1
#
_entry.id   AF-A0A168DGJ4-F1
#
_cell.length_a   1.000
_cell.length_b   1.000
_cell.length_c   1.000
_cell.angle_alpha   90.00
_cell.angle_beta   90.00
_cell.angle_gamma   90.00
#
_symmetry.space_group_name_H-M   'P 1'
#
loop_
_entity.id
_entity.type
_entity.pdbx_description
1 polymer ?
#
loop_
_entity_poly.entity_id
_entity_poly.type
_entity_poly.pdbx_seq_one_letter_code
_entity_poly.pdbx_strand_id
1 'polypeptide(L)'
;MIEQTVATPWIPYPISSQPVLSFTYNAMLSELDLAHLAMECLAATEASGPTLNPGYQRARSVYDRLRAWYDSNSAMLQGCSAVVPTWMGILVFYHSLCTHLLQPFVRLPFLEFQGRKSAGALCQMHSASVILTLRERGASFAVLTDVWLCYACDAAVQQLTMENDSPGFCNDALWKGCQLLYKASQFMPRANEALFKVKMQMNEAERQLSAKMRRLLGAGAARYNSTEVASASCLNLSGDDALTCLRVGKITMREEVQCVDEILF
;
A
#
# COMPACT_ATOMS: atom_id res chain seq x y z
N MET A 1 -42.32 -29.26 -20.50
CA MET A 1 -41.96 -27.99 -19.84
C MET A 1 -40.53 -28.13 -19.34
N ILE A 2 -39.61 -27.37 -19.92
CA ILE A 2 -38.20 -27.38 -19.50
C ILE A 2 -38.12 -26.41 -18.33
N GLU A 3 -37.82 -26.92 -17.12
CA GLU A 3 -37.49 -26.10 -15.97
C GLU A 3 -36.19 -25.35 -16.27
N GLN A 4 -36.30 -24.06 -16.57
CA GLN A 4 -35.16 -23.16 -16.60
C GLN A 4 -34.67 -23.00 -15.17
N THR A 5 -33.64 -23.75 -14.80
CA THR A 5 -32.81 -23.45 -13.64
C THR A 5 -32.09 -22.14 -13.93
N VAL A 6 -32.62 -21.04 -13.39
CA VAL A 6 -31.93 -19.75 -13.39
C VAL A 6 -30.65 -19.95 -12.59
N ALA A 7 -29.53 -20.11 -13.30
CA ALA A 7 -28.21 -20.14 -12.70
C ALA A 7 -28.05 -18.87 -11.87
N THR A 8 -28.00 -19.03 -10.55
CA THR A 8 -27.81 -17.92 -9.63
C THR A 8 -26.43 -17.33 -9.96
N PRO A 9 -26.33 -16.06 -10.35
CA PRO A 9 -25.03 -15.47 -10.62
C PRO A 9 -24.20 -15.58 -9.35
N TRP A 10 -22.97 -16.05 -9.49
CA TRP A 10 -22.01 -16.12 -8.40
C TRP A 10 -21.83 -14.70 -7.85
N ILE A 11 -22.28 -14.47 -6.61
CA ILE A 11 -22.14 -13.18 -5.92
C ILE A 11 -21.00 -13.34 -4.91
N PRO A 12 -19.94 -12.51 -4.95
CA PRO A 12 -18.76 -12.62 -4.08
C PRO A 12 -19.04 -12.30 -2.61
N TYR A 13 -20.25 -11.87 -2.27
CA TYR A 13 -20.69 -11.58 -0.92
C TYR A 13 -21.68 -12.65 -0.47
N PRO A 14 -21.50 -13.29 0.70
CA PRO A 14 -22.53 -14.16 1.25
C PRO A 14 -23.80 -13.34 1.40
N ILE A 15 -24.87 -13.78 0.74
CA ILE A 15 -26.21 -13.20 0.88
C ILE A 15 -26.66 -13.52 2.31
N SER A 16 -26.21 -12.71 3.26
CA SER A 16 -26.75 -12.65 4.61
C SER A 16 -28.23 -12.31 4.47
N SER A 17 -29.09 -13.25 4.85
CA SER A 17 -30.55 -13.09 4.89
C SER A 17 -31.02 -12.11 5.97
N GLN A 18 -30.11 -11.45 6.70
CA GLN A 18 -30.41 -10.34 7.58
C GLN A 18 -29.99 -9.01 6.93
N PRO A 19 -30.87 -8.00 6.89
CA PRO A 19 -30.52 -6.66 6.42
C PRO A 19 -29.46 -6.07 7.36
N VAL A 20 -28.24 -5.94 6.85
CA VAL A 20 -27.16 -5.22 7.53
C VAL A 20 -27.24 -3.77 7.08
N LEU A 21 -27.08 -2.82 8.02
CA LEU A 21 -26.96 -1.40 7.68
C LEU A 21 -25.81 -1.22 6.69
N SER A 22 -26.13 -0.73 5.49
CA SER A 22 -25.14 -0.39 4.47
C SER A 22 -24.42 0.88 4.92
N PHE A 23 -23.25 0.73 5.57
CA PHE A 23 -22.38 1.85 5.94
C PHE A 23 -21.72 2.51 4.71
N THR A 24 -22.10 2.12 3.49
CA THR A 24 -21.54 2.64 2.23
C THR A 24 -21.71 4.15 2.09
N TYR A 25 -22.84 4.73 2.51
CA TYR A 25 -23.03 6.18 2.49
C TYR A 25 -22.03 6.91 3.41
N ASN A 26 -21.82 6.39 4.62
CA ASN A 26 -20.86 6.96 5.57
C ASN A 26 -19.43 6.81 5.04
N ALA A 27 -19.09 5.67 4.45
CA ALA A 27 -17.79 5.46 3.83
C ALA A 27 -17.53 6.46 2.69
N MET A 28 -18.53 6.71 1.82
CA MET A 28 -18.42 7.69 0.75
C MET A 28 -18.22 9.12 1.27
N LEU A 29 -18.95 9.51 2.33
CA LEU A 29 -18.77 10.82 2.96
C LEU A 29 -17.36 10.96 3.56
N SER A 30 -16.92 9.95 4.32
CA SER A 30 -15.59 9.93 4.91
C SER A 30 -14.48 9.99 3.83
N GLU A 31 -14.65 9.26 2.73
CA GLU A 31 -13.73 9.27 1.59
C GLU A 31 -13.67 10.63 0.91
N LEU A 32 -14.82 11.28 0.68
CA LEU A 32 -14.90 12.62 0.09
C LEU A 32 -14.21 13.67 0.97
N ASP A 33 -14.46 13.64 2.27
CA ASP A 33 -13.80 14.54 3.23
C ASP A 33 -12.28 14.35 3.23
N LEU A 34 -11.83 13.09 3.17
CA LEU A 34 -10.41 12.77 3.08
C LEU A 34 -9.80 13.21 1.73
N ALA A 35 -10.54 13.10 0.63
CA ALA A 35 -10.11 13.56 -0.68
C ALA A 35 -9.93 15.09 -0.73
N HIS A 36 -10.80 15.87 -0.06
CA HIS A 36 -10.59 17.31 0.08
C HIS A 36 -9.31 17.62 0.87
N LEU A 37 -9.04 16.90 1.97
CA LEU A 37 -7.79 17.03 2.71
C LEU A 37 -6.57 16.61 1.88
N ALA A 38 -6.72 15.63 0.99
CA ALA A 38 -5.66 15.19 0.07
C ALA A 38 -5.25 16.33 -0.89
N MET A 39 -6.21 17.07 -1.43
CA MET A 39 -5.93 18.24 -2.28
C MET A 39 -5.14 19.32 -1.53
N GLU A 40 -5.47 19.54 -0.25
CA GLU A 40 -4.72 20.46 0.60
C GLU A 40 -3.31 19.96 0.92
N CYS A 41 -3.15 18.64 1.11
CA CYS A 41 -1.84 18.01 1.28
C CYS A 41 -0.96 18.21 0.06
N LEU A 42 -1.49 17.94 -1.14
CA LEU A 42 -0.78 18.13 -2.41
C LEU A 42 -0.35 19.59 -2.58
N ALA A 43 -1.26 20.53 -2.35
CA ALA A 43 -0.92 21.95 -2.42
C ALA A 43 0.15 22.36 -1.39
N ALA A 44 0.18 21.72 -0.21
CA ALA A 44 1.20 21.97 0.80
C ALA A 44 2.55 21.34 0.45
N THR A 45 2.57 20.14 -0.15
CA THR A 45 3.81 19.46 -0.54
C THR A 45 4.42 20.04 -1.82
N GLU A 46 3.63 20.40 -2.82
CA GLU A 46 4.09 21.06 -4.05
C GLU A 46 4.70 22.44 -3.76
N ALA A 47 4.05 23.24 -2.89
CA ALA A 47 4.60 24.51 -2.44
C ALA A 47 5.89 24.36 -1.61
N SER A 48 6.09 23.18 -1.03
CA SER A 48 7.24 22.81 -0.21
C SER A 48 8.24 21.94 -0.96
N GLY A 49 8.43 22.16 -2.28
CA GLY A 49 9.38 21.43 -3.14
C GLY A 49 10.83 21.41 -2.63
N PRO A 50 11.88 21.27 -3.47
CA PRO A 50 13.27 21.19 -3.00
C PRO A 50 13.82 22.55 -2.49
N THR A 51 12.98 23.36 -1.85
CA THR A 51 13.30 24.63 -1.25
C THR A 51 13.76 24.43 0.19
N LEU A 52 14.71 25.26 0.61
CA LEU A 52 15.32 25.24 1.96
C LEU A 52 14.36 25.61 3.09
N ASN A 53 13.14 26.05 2.77
CA ASN A 53 12.13 26.47 3.74
C ASN A 53 10.75 25.88 3.35
N PRO A 54 10.53 24.58 3.60
CA PRO A 54 9.23 23.98 3.37
C PRO A 54 8.19 24.68 4.27
N GLY A 55 6.96 24.87 3.78
CA GLY A 55 5.90 25.62 4.45
C GLY A 55 5.36 24.92 5.70
N TYR A 56 6.20 24.78 6.73
CA TYR A 56 5.99 23.94 7.90
C TYR A 56 4.68 24.26 8.63
N GLN A 57 4.34 25.55 8.81
CA GLN A 57 3.10 25.94 9.49
C GLN A 57 1.86 25.44 8.74
N ARG A 58 1.89 25.50 7.40
CA ARG A 58 0.80 24.98 6.56
C ARG A 58 0.74 23.47 6.62
N ALA A 59 1.88 22.78 6.48
CA ALA A 59 1.92 21.32 6.57
C ALA A 59 1.46 20.80 7.94
N ARG A 60 1.88 21.47 9.02
CA ARG A 60 1.43 21.15 10.39
C ARG A 60 -0.08 21.34 10.54
N SER A 61 -0.63 22.45 10.06
CA SER A 61 -2.07 22.71 10.11
C SER A 61 -2.88 21.64 9.35
N VAL A 62 -2.41 21.21 8.18
CA VAL A 62 -3.06 20.15 7.40
C VAL A 62 -2.95 18.81 8.13
N TYR A 63 -1.79 18.50 8.72
CA TYR A 63 -1.59 17.28 9.51
C TYR A 63 -2.52 17.21 10.73
N ASP A 64 -2.66 18.31 11.46
CA ASP A 64 -3.55 18.40 12.63
C ASP A 64 -5.02 18.13 12.23
N ARG A 65 -5.45 18.63 11.06
CA ARG A 65 -6.80 18.38 10.52
C ARG A 65 -6.99 16.95 10.04
N LEU A 66 -5.99 16.36 9.37
CA LEU A 66 -5.98 14.95 8.99
C LEU A 66 -6.16 14.06 10.23
N ARG A 67 -5.44 14.35 11.31
CA ARG A 67 -5.60 13.59 12.56
C ARG A 67 -6.97 13.78 13.20
N ALA A 68 -7.47 15.02 13.25
CA ALA A 68 -8.82 15.27 13.77
C ALA A 68 -9.90 14.50 12.98
N TRP A 69 -9.73 14.41 11.66
CA TRP A 69 -10.57 13.58 10.81
C TRP A 69 -10.46 12.09 11.19
N TYR A 70 -9.24 11.56 11.39
CA TYR A 70 -9.04 10.16 11.80
C TYR A 70 -9.69 9.87 13.16
N ASP A 71 -9.47 10.73 14.15
CA ASP A 71 -10.01 10.55 15.51
C ASP A 71 -11.55 10.55 15.47
N SER A 72 -12.16 11.43 14.66
CA SER A 72 -13.62 11.51 14.47
C SER A 72 -14.22 10.29 13.77
N ASN A 73 -13.44 9.60 12.92
CA ASN A 73 -13.89 8.43 12.16
C ASN A 73 -13.41 7.09 12.76
N SER A 74 -12.62 7.12 13.83
CA SER A 74 -11.90 5.96 14.40
C SER A 74 -12.82 4.77 14.74
N ALA A 75 -13.98 5.04 15.32
CA ALA A 75 -14.96 4.00 15.67
C ALA A 75 -15.53 3.29 14.43
N MET A 76 -15.76 4.01 13.33
CA MET A 76 -16.24 3.43 12.07
C MET A 76 -15.12 2.69 11.34
N LEU A 77 -13.90 3.24 11.39
CA LEU A 77 -12.72 2.61 10.80
C LEU A 77 -12.40 1.26 11.44
N GLN A 78 -12.79 1.02 12.70
CA GLN A 78 -12.65 -0.26 13.41
C GLN A 78 -13.78 -1.27 13.13
N GLY A 79 -14.82 -0.89 12.36
CA GLY A 79 -16.07 -1.64 12.25
C GLY A 79 -15.98 -3.08 11.71
N CYS A 80 -16.91 -3.91 12.18
CA CYS A 80 -17.15 -5.30 11.75
C CYS A 80 -18.11 -5.35 10.55
N SER A 81 -17.93 -6.31 9.62
CA SER A 81 -18.80 -6.66 8.46
C SER A 81 -18.33 -6.17 7.07
N ALA A 82 -19.03 -6.63 6.01
CA ALA A 82 -18.75 -6.63 4.56
C ALA A 82 -18.18 -5.35 3.90
N VAL A 83 -18.03 -4.25 4.63
CA VAL A 83 -17.44 -2.97 4.18
C VAL A 83 -15.94 -2.85 4.59
N VAL A 84 -15.38 -3.91 5.18
CA VAL A 84 -13.95 -3.98 5.60
C VAL A 84 -12.96 -3.56 4.49
N PRO A 85 -13.12 -3.94 3.21
CA PRO A 85 -12.20 -3.50 2.15
C PRO A 85 -12.22 -1.99 1.91
N THR A 86 -13.41 -1.37 1.90
CA THR A 86 -13.57 0.08 1.70
C THR A 86 -12.93 0.87 2.83
N TRP A 87 -13.23 0.51 4.08
CA TRP A 87 -12.63 1.18 5.25
C TRP A 87 -11.13 0.98 5.35
N MET A 88 -10.63 -0.20 4.95
CA MET A 88 -9.21 -0.45 4.85
C MET A 88 -8.56 0.45 3.79
N GLY A 89 -9.18 0.58 2.61
CA GLY A 89 -8.71 1.47 1.56
C GLY A 89 -8.61 2.91 2.06
N ILE A 90 -9.67 3.41 2.68
CA ILE A 90 -9.72 4.75 3.29
C ILE A 90 -8.59 4.93 4.33
N LEU A 91 -8.36 3.93 5.19
CA LEU A 91 -7.33 3.98 6.23
C LEU A 91 -5.90 3.98 5.65
N VAL A 92 -5.65 3.14 4.64
CA VAL A 92 -4.35 3.12 3.94
C VAL A 92 -4.12 4.44 3.20
N PHE A 93 -5.16 5.00 2.58
CA PHE A 93 -5.08 6.30 1.92
C PHE A 93 -4.74 7.41 2.92
N TYR A 94 -5.42 7.45 4.06
CA TYR A 94 -5.12 8.38 5.16
C TYR A 94 -3.65 8.32 5.60
N HIS A 95 -3.14 7.12 5.90
CA HIS A 95 -1.75 6.97 6.33
C HIS A 95 -0.75 7.33 5.22
N SER A 96 -1.07 7.01 3.97
CA SER A 96 -0.25 7.37 2.81
C SER A 96 -0.16 8.90 2.65
N LEU A 97 -1.28 9.61 2.79
CA LEU A 97 -1.31 11.08 2.78
C LEU A 97 -0.46 11.67 3.89
N CYS A 98 -0.56 11.12 5.10
CA CYS A 98 0.27 11.57 6.23
C CYS A 98 1.76 11.40 5.92
N THR A 99 2.18 10.22 5.41
CA THR A 99 3.58 10.02 5.03
C THR A 99 4.04 10.97 3.93
N HIS A 100 3.20 11.22 2.92
CA HIS A 100 3.52 12.14 1.83
C HIS A 100 3.67 13.59 2.31
N LEU A 101 2.79 14.05 3.19
CA LEU A 101 2.82 15.38 3.78
C LEU A 101 4.07 15.59 4.66
N LEU A 102 4.48 14.55 5.40
CA LEU A 102 5.60 14.60 6.33
C LEU A 102 6.97 14.42 5.66
N GLN A 103 7.03 13.76 4.50
CA GLN A 103 8.27 13.40 3.79
C GLN A 103 9.27 14.57 3.64
N PRO A 104 8.86 15.80 3.27
CA PRO A 104 9.79 16.92 3.11
C PRO A 104 10.51 17.32 4.41
N PHE A 105 9.91 17.00 5.57
CA PHE A 105 10.37 17.42 6.89
C PHE A 105 11.15 16.34 7.63
N VAL A 106 11.26 15.14 7.08
CA VAL A 106 11.95 13.98 7.68
C VAL A 106 13.37 14.34 8.14
N ARG A 107 14.11 15.06 7.31
CA ARG A 107 15.52 15.45 7.58
C ARG A 107 15.65 16.67 8.49
N LEU A 108 14.54 17.19 9.01
CA LEU A 108 14.47 18.37 9.87
C LEU A 108 13.95 17.98 11.27
N PRO A 109 14.76 17.26 12.08
CA PRO A 109 14.29 16.69 13.34
C PRO A 109 13.90 17.72 14.40
N PHE A 110 14.32 18.98 14.24
CA PHE A 110 13.95 20.10 15.10
C PHE A 110 12.51 20.59 14.88
N LEU A 111 11.87 20.20 13.77
CA LEU A 111 10.48 20.51 13.50
C LEU A 111 9.59 19.45 14.14
N GLU A 112 8.84 19.89 15.14
CA GLU A 112 7.92 19.02 15.86
C GLU A 112 6.52 19.11 15.28
N PHE A 113 5.90 17.96 15.04
CA PHE A 113 4.48 17.87 14.78
C PHE A 113 3.74 17.56 16.08
N GLN A 114 2.42 17.40 16.01
CA GLN A 114 1.60 17.17 17.18
C GLN A 114 2.10 15.99 18.04
N GLY A 115 2.15 16.19 19.35
CA GLY A 115 2.72 15.21 20.29
C GLY A 115 4.24 15.26 20.43
N ARG A 116 4.88 16.35 19.97
CA ARG A 116 6.34 16.57 20.04
C ARG A 116 7.15 15.48 19.34
N LYS A 117 6.59 14.93 18.27
CA LYS A 117 7.23 13.90 17.44
C LYS A 117 7.82 14.55 16.20
N SER A 118 9.00 14.09 15.80
CA SER A 118 9.61 14.48 14.53
C SER A 118 8.83 13.87 13.36
N ALA A 119 8.97 14.48 12.18
CA ALA A 119 8.35 13.98 10.96
C ALA A 119 8.79 12.54 10.64
N GLY A 120 10.08 12.21 10.80
CA GLY A 120 10.58 10.84 10.57
C GLY A 120 9.95 9.79 11.49
N ALA A 121 9.81 10.10 12.79
CA ALA A 121 9.14 9.20 13.73
C ALA A 121 7.67 8.98 13.38
N LEU A 122 6.97 10.03 12.94
CA LEU A 122 5.58 9.92 12.49
C LEU A 122 5.45 9.18 11.16
N CYS A 123 6.35 9.40 10.21
CA CYS A 123 6.41 8.64 8.96
C CYS A 123 6.54 7.14 9.25
N GLN A 124 7.49 6.74 10.10
CA GLN A 124 7.66 5.33 10.50
C GLN A 124 6.38 4.76 11.10
N MET A 125 5.73 5.49 12.01
CA MET A 125 4.47 5.04 12.62
C MET A 125 3.38 4.85 11.58
N HIS A 126 3.18 5.81 10.68
CA HIS A 126 2.16 5.72 9.63
C HIS A 126 2.47 4.58 8.63
N SER A 127 3.73 4.41 8.22
CA SER A 127 4.16 3.31 7.35
C SER A 127 3.94 1.94 8.01
N ALA A 128 4.24 1.81 9.31
CA ALA A 128 3.92 0.60 10.06
C ALA A 128 2.40 0.36 10.14
N SER A 129 1.60 1.41 10.36
CA SER A 129 0.14 1.31 10.37
C SER A 129 -0.44 0.88 9.03
N VAL A 130 0.11 1.32 7.88
CA VAL A 130 -0.27 0.81 6.55
C VAL A 130 -0.11 -0.70 6.50
N ILE A 131 1.07 -1.21 6.89
CA ILE A 131 1.36 -2.64 6.83
C ILE A 131 0.46 -3.45 7.76
N LEU A 132 0.25 -2.98 8.98
CA LEU A 132 -0.61 -3.65 9.95
C LEU A 132 -2.06 -3.68 9.46
N THR A 133 -2.55 -2.57 8.91
CA THR A 133 -3.90 -2.47 8.32
C THR A 133 -4.11 -3.49 7.19
N LEU A 134 -3.11 -3.63 6.30
CA LEU A 134 -3.14 -4.62 5.21
C LEU A 134 -3.01 -6.06 5.72
N ARG A 135 -2.32 -6.29 6.83
CA ARG A 135 -2.11 -7.64 7.38
C ARG A 135 -3.30 -8.14 8.20
N GLU A 136 -3.75 -7.35 9.18
CA GLU A 136 -4.75 -7.75 10.17
C GLU A 136 -6.11 -8.09 9.55
N ARG A 137 -6.43 -7.50 8.39
CA ARG A 137 -7.69 -7.71 7.69
C ARG A 137 -7.65 -8.82 6.65
N GLY A 138 -6.61 -9.66 6.66
CA GLY A 138 -6.48 -10.76 5.70
C GLY A 138 -6.38 -10.27 4.25
N ALA A 139 -6.01 -9.00 4.05
CA ALA A 139 -6.04 -8.33 2.76
C ALA A 139 -4.90 -8.74 1.83
N SER A 140 -4.34 -9.94 2.03
CA SER A 140 -3.56 -10.61 1.00
C SER A 140 -4.36 -10.62 -0.31
N PHE A 141 -5.67 -10.93 -0.27
CA PHE A 141 -6.51 -10.85 -1.47
C PHE A 141 -6.70 -9.43 -2.01
N ALA A 142 -6.84 -8.41 -1.16
CA ALA A 142 -7.06 -7.03 -1.65
C ALA A 142 -5.79 -6.40 -2.25
N VAL A 143 -4.62 -6.65 -1.66
CA VAL A 143 -3.32 -6.26 -2.24
C VAL A 143 -3.08 -6.98 -3.56
N LEU A 144 -3.65 -8.18 -3.73
CA LEU A 144 -3.61 -8.94 -4.97
C LEU A 144 -4.55 -8.41 -6.05
N THR A 145 -5.67 -7.80 -5.66
CA THR A 145 -6.67 -7.29 -6.60
C THR A 145 -6.50 -5.81 -6.93
N ASP A 146 -5.83 -5.04 -6.06
CA ASP A 146 -5.75 -3.59 -6.20
C ASP A 146 -4.31 -3.08 -6.26
N VAL A 147 -3.94 -2.57 -7.44
CA VAL A 147 -2.57 -2.14 -7.75
C VAL A 147 -2.12 -1.04 -6.80
N TRP A 148 -2.98 -0.08 -6.43
CA TRP A 148 -2.56 1.03 -5.58
C TRP A 148 -2.24 0.59 -4.15
N LEU A 149 -2.89 -0.47 -3.61
CA LEU A 149 -2.56 -1.02 -2.29
C LEU A 149 -1.16 -1.65 -2.29
N CYS A 150 -0.76 -2.28 -3.40
CA CYS A 150 0.61 -2.78 -3.57
C CYS A 150 1.63 -1.63 -3.59
N TYR A 151 1.29 -0.49 -4.22
CA TYR A 151 2.15 0.71 -4.20
C TYR A 151 2.27 1.31 -2.80
N ALA A 152 1.16 1.40 -2.07
CA ALA A 152 1.16 1.89 -0.69
C ALA A 152 2.00 0.98 0.23
N CYS A 153 1.93 -0.34 0.03
CA CYS A 153 2.74 -1.32 0.76
C CYS A 153 4.24 -1.17 0.43
N ASP A 154 4.59 -1.06 -0.86
CA ASP A 154 5.97 -0.79 -1.30
C ASP A 154 6.51 0.51 -0.67
N ALA A 155 5.80 1.62 -0.82
CA ALA A 155 6.18 2.91 -0.25
C ALA A 155 6.38 2.85 1.27
N ALA A 156 5.48 2.19 1.99
CA ALA A 156 5.61 2.00 3.44
C ALA A 156 6.84 1.16 3.81
N VAL A 157 7.12 0.09 3.06
CA VAL A 157 8.30 -0.76 3.26
C VAL A 157 9.59 0.03 3.00
N GLN A 158 9.66 0.81 1.92
CA GLN A 158 10.83 1.67 1.62
C GLN A 158 11.06 2.71 2.72
N GLN A 159 9.99 3.31 3.24
CA GLN A 159 10.13 4.29 4.31
C GLN A 159 10.68 3.67 5.61
N LEU A 160 10.23 2.45 5.94
CA LEU A 160 10.75 1.69 7.08
C LEU A 160 12.19 1.18 6.87
N THR A 161 12.63 0.97 5.62
CA THR A 161 14.04 0.63 5.37
C THR A 161 14.95 1.84 5.51
N MET A 162 14.52 3.03 5.07
CA MET A 162 15.35 4.24 5.12
C MET A 162 15.60 4.75 6.54
N GLU A 163 14.62 4.68 7.44
CA GLU A 163 14.69 5.29 8.76
C GLU A 163 14.39 4.25 9.84
N ASN A 164 15.44 3.70 10.47
CA ASN A 164 15.30 2.68 11.51
C ASN A 164 16.08 3.06 12.78
N ASP A 165 15.73 4.22 13.34
CA ASP A 165 16.22 4.64 14.65
C ASP A 165 15.49 3.92 15.81
N SER A 166 14.42 3.15 15.54
CA SER A 166 13.67 2.40 16.56
C SER A 166 13.70 0.87 16.31
N PRO A 167 14.38 0.07 17.15
CA PRO A 167 14.77 -1.30 16.80
C PRO A 167 13.69 -2.39 17.00
N GLY A 168 12.48 -2.07 17.44
CA GLY A 168 11.46 -3.09 17.83
C GLY A 168 10.24 -3.16 16.91
N PHE A 169 9.35 -2.17 17.05
CA PHE A 169 8.05 -2.14 16.40
C PHE A 169 8.14 -2.04 14.86
N CYS A 170 9.03 -1.17 14.36
CA CYS A 170 9.24 -0.96 12.92
C CYS A 170 9.84 -2.18 12.23
N ASN A 171 10.65 -2.98 12.93
CA ASN A 171 11.26 -4.20 12.38
C ASN A 171 10.24 -5.33 12.17
N ASP A 172 9.29 -5.50 13.09
CA ASP A 172 8.19 -6.45 12.88
C ASP A 172 7.30 -5.99 11.72
N ALA A 173 6.90 -4.72 11.69
CA ALA A 173 6.14 -4.17 10.57
C ALA A 173 6.89 -4.36 9.23
N LEU A 174 8.19 -4.10 9.18
CA LEU A 174 8.99 -4.29 7.97
C LEU A 174 8.99 -5.74 7.49
N TRP A 175 9.19 -6.71 8.38
CA TRP A 175 9.10 -8.14 8.05
C TRP A 175 7.72 -8.49 7.49
N LYS A 176 6.67 -8.02 8.15
CA LYS A 176 5.27 -8.24 7.74
C LYS A 176 4.99 -7.64 6.36
N GLY A 177 5.54 -6.46 6.06
CA GLY A 177 5.40 -5.79 4.76
C GLY A 177 6.11 -6.54 3.64
N CYS A 178 7.33 -7.00 3.87
CA CYS A 178 8.03 -7.84 2.90
C CYS A 178 7.31 -9.18 2.66
N GLN A 179 6.69 -9.78 3.68
CA GLN A 179 5.82 -10.94 3.48
C GLN A 179 4.62 -10.64 2.58
N LEU A 180 3.94 -9.51 2.78
CA LEU A 180 2.82 -9.10 1.92
C LEU A 180 3.27 -8.90 0.47
N LEU A 181 4.38 -8.19 0.26
CA LEU A 181 4.96 -8.01 -1.07
C LEU A 181 5.37 -9.35 -1.70
N TYR A 182 5.93 -10.29 -0.93
CA TYR A 182 6.30 -11.61 -1.46
C TYR A 182 5.08 -12.43 -1.90
N LYS A 183 3.97 -12.35 -1.17
CA LYS A 183 2.71 -12.95 -1.61
C LYS A 183 2.17 -12.26 -2.86
N ALA A 184 2.17 -10.92 -2.88
CA ALA A 184 1.74 -10.13 -4.03
C ALA A 184 2.59 -10.39 -5.28
N SER A 185 3.87 -10.73 -5.09
CA SER A 185 4.84 -10.94 -6.16
C SER A 185 4.55 -12.12 -7.09
N GLN A 186 3.69 -13.05 -6.66
CA GLN A 186 3.19 -14.13 -7.53
C GLN A 186 2.32 -13.60 -8.68
N PHE A 187 1.73 -12.41 -8.51
CA PHE A 187 0.77 -11.83 -9.44
C PHE A 187 1.20 -10.44 -9.94
N MET A 188 2.02 -9.73 -9.16
CA MET A 188 2.47 -8.37 -9.46
C MET A 188 4.00 -8.29 -9.54
N PRO A 189 4.58 -8.12 -10.76
CA PRO A 189 6.02 -7.92 -10.95
C PRO A 189 6.64 -6.81 -10.12
N ARG A 190 5.88 -5.72 -9.89
CA ARG A 190 6.33 -4.59 -9.10
C ARG A 190 6.70 -4.98 -7.68
N ALA A 191 6.01 -5.96 -7.09
CA ALA A 191 6.34 -6.42 -5.75
C ALA A 191 7.69 -7.19 -5.73
N ASN A 192 8.06 -7.87 -6.82
CA ASN A 192 9.42 -8.44 -6.98
C ASN A 192 10.49 -7.34 -7.01
N GLU A 193 10.24 -6.26 -7.77
CA GLU A 193 11.14 -5.11 -7.85
C GLU A 193 11.32 -4.43 -6.48
N ALA A 194 10.22 -4.23 -5.74
CA ALA A 194 10.23 -3.68 -4.39
C ALA A 194 11.10 -4.52 -3.44
N LEU A 195 10.92 -5.83 -3.42
CA LEU A 195 11.72 -6.75 -2.59
C LEU A 195 13.20 -6.74 -2.99
N PHE A 196 13.50 -6.65 -4.29
CA PHE A 196 14.87 -6.52 -4.77
C PHE A 196 15.52 -5.22 -4.29
N LYS A 197 14.83 -4.08 -4.38
CA LYS A 197 15.31 -2.78 -3.87
C LYS A 197 15.59 -2.82 -2.38
N VAL A 198 14.68 -3.40 -1.60
CA VAL A 198 14.87 -3.59 -0.15
C VAL A 198 16.11 -4.43 0.13
N LYS A 199 16.32 -5.53 -0.60
CA LYS A 199 17.50 -6.37 -0.45
C LYS A 199 18.80 -5.57 -0.70
N MET A 200 18.83 -4.77 -1.76
CA MET A 200 20.01 -3.96 -2.09
C MET A 200 20.31 -2.93 -1.00
N GLN A 201 19.30 -2.16 -0.57
CA GLN A 201 19.44 -1.16 0.50
C GLN A 201 19.90 -1.76 1.83
N MET A 202 19.38 -2.94 2.19
CA MET A 202 19.75 -3.59 3.45
C MET A 202 21.17 -4.17 3.42
N ASN A 203 21.64 -4.60 2.24
CA ASN A 203 23.03 -5.02 2.05
C ASN A 203 23.99 -3.82 2.09
N GLU A 204 23.65 -2.72 1.43
CA GLU A 204 24.43 -1.47 1.44
C GLU A 204 24.55 -0.88 2.85
N ALA A 205 23.49 -1.00 3.66
CA ALA A 205 23.48 -0.51 5.03
C ALA A 205 24.12 -1.48 6.05
N GLU A 206 24.75 -2.58 5.60
CA GLU A 206 25.35 -3.64 6.44
C GLU A 206 24.45 -4.12 7.61
N ARG A 207 23.13 -4.09 7.41
CA ARG A 207 22.18 -4.33 8.51
C ARG A 207 22.13 -5.81 8.88
N GLN A 208 22.09 -6.09 10.18
CA GLN A 208 21.89 -7.45 10.69
C GLN A 208 20.45 -7.90 10.44
N LEU A 209 20.22 -8.54 9.28
CA LEU A 209 18.93 -9.14 8.95
C LEU A 209 18.76 -10.49 9.64
N SER A 210 17.54 -10.77 10.11
CA SER A 210 17.18 -12.13 10.53
C SER A 210 17.34 -13.11 9.35
N ALA A 211 17.68 -14.37 9.65
CA ALA A 211 17.81 -15.40 8.62
C ALA A 211 16.53 -15.57 7.80
N LYS A 212 15.36 -15.40 8.43
CA LYS A 212 14.04 -15.42 7.77
C LYS A 212 13.90 -14.31 6.74
N MET A 213 14.25 -13.08 7.09
CA MET A 213 14.22 -11.92 6.19
C MET A 213 15.15 -12.10 4.98
N ARG A 214 16.37 -12.60 5.20
CA ARG A 214 17.33 -12.86 4.11
C ARG A 214 16.81 -13.89 3.11
N ARG A 215 16.20 -14.98 3.58
CA ARG A 215 15.60 -16.01 2.70
C ARG A 215 14.47 -15.43 1.85
N LEU A 216 13.57 -14.67 2.47
CA LEU A 216 12.43 -14.08 1.78
C LEU A 216 12.87 -13.05 0.71
N LEU A 217 13.79 -12.15 1.07
CA LEU A 217 14.36 -11.19 0.12
C LEU A 217 15.16 -11.89 -0.99
N GLY A 218 15.85 -12.98 -0.66
CA GLY A 218 16.53 -13.84 -1.63
C GLY A 218 15.57 -14.44 -2.65
N ALA A 219 14.44 -14.99 -2.20
CA ALA A 219 13.41 -15.55 -3.05
C ALA A 219 12.73 -14.48 -3.93
N GLY A 220 12.44 -13.30 -3.36
CA GLY A 220 11.91 -12.17 -4.13
C GLY A 220 12.87 -11.69 -5.22
N ALA A 221 14.16 -11.59 -4.91
CA ALA A 221 15.20 -11.23 -5.88
C ALA A 221 15.35 -12.27 -7.00
N ALA A 222 15.25 -13.56 -6.68
CA ALA A 222 15.28 -14.63 -7.69
C ALA A 222 14.11 -14.50 -8.66
N ARG A 223 12.89 -14.22 -8.15
CA ARG A 223 11.70 -13.96 -8.97
C ARG A 223 11.83 -12.70 -9.82
N TYR A 224 12.42 -11.63 -9.28
CA TYR A 224 12.69 -10.41 -10.04
C TYR A 224 13.57 -10.70 -11.26
N ASN A 225 14.68 -11.41 -11.06
CA ASN A 225 15.61 -11.76 -12.12
C ASN A 225 15.01 -12.70 -13.18
N SER A 226 13.98 -13.47 -12.83
CA SER A 226 13.25 -14.36 -13.74
C SER A 226 11.99 -13.74 -14.36
N THR A 227 11.68 -12.48 -14.01
CA THR A 227 10.53 -11.77 -14.57
C THR A 227 10.94 -11.11 -15.89
N GLU A 228 10.46 -11.67 -17.01
CA GLU A 228 10.62 -11.06 -18.33
C GLU A 228 9.38 -10.21 -18.65
N VAL A 229 9.56 -8.88 -18.64
CA VAL A 229 8.55 -7.95 -19.15
C VAL A 229 8.82 -7.73 -20.63
N ALA A 230 8.11 -8.45 -21.49
CA ALA A 230 8.19 -8.21 -22.92
C ALA A 230 7.52 -6.87 -23.23
N SER A 231 8.25 -5.97 -23.90
CA SER A 231 7.69 -4.71 -24.38
C SER A 231 6.47 -4.96 -25.25
N ALA A 232 5.44 -4.13 -25.06
CA ALA A 232 4.16 -4.28 -25.73
C ALA A 232 4.33 -4.38 -27.25
N SER A 233 4.01 -5.55 -27.80
CA SER A 233 3.82 -5.70 -29.23
C SER A 233 2.53 -4.99 -29.61
N CYS A 234 2.60 -4.17 -30.66
CA CYS A 234 1.45 -3.55 -31.29
C CYS A 234 0.52 -4.66 -31.79
N LEU A 235 -0.68 -4.80 -31.22
CA LEU A 235 -1.72 -5.59 -31.88
C LEU A 235 -2.14 -4.84 -33.14
N ASN A 236 -1.68 -5.30 -34.30
CA ASN A 236 -2.25 -4.88 -35.58
C ASN A 236 -3.63 -5.51 -35.69
N LEU A 237 -4.66 -4.76 -35.31
CA LEU A 237 -6.04 -5.10 -35.63
C LEU A 237 -6.19 -4.92 -37.15
N SER A 238 -6.19 -6.02 -37.89
CA SER A 238 -6.50 -6.00 -39.31
C SER A 238 -7.99 -5.75 -39.50
N GLY A 239 -8.35 -4.48 -39.72
CA GLY A 239 -9.68 -4.00 -40.08
C GLY A 239 -9.54 -2.56 -40.55
N ASP A 240 -10.22 -2.21 -41.64
CA ASP A 240 -9.95 -1.07 -42.53
C ASP A 240 -10.20 0.34 -41.95
N ASP A 241 -10.19 0.51 -40.62
CA ASP A 241 -10.40 1.79 -39.96
C ASP A 241 -9.19 2.18 -39.11
N ALA A 242 -8.77 3.43 -39.30
CA ALA A 242 -7.52 3.99 -38.85
C ALA A 242 -7.26 3.90 -37.32
N LEU A 243 -6.03 3.50 -36.99
CA LEU A 243 -5.21 3.98 -35.88
C LEU A 243 -5.80 3.84 -34.45
N THR A 244 -5.89 2.62 -33.95
CA THR A 244 -5.73 2.37 -32.51
C THR A 244 -4.73 1.25 -32.28
N CYS A 245 -3.47 1.63 -32.12
CA CYS A 245 -2.40 0.72 -31.71
C CYS A 245 -2.59 0.39 -30.23
N LEU A 246 -3.28 -0.72 -29.94
CA LEU A 246 -3.38 -1.24 -28.57
C LEU A 246 -2.05 -1.90 -28.19
N ARG A 247 -1.31 -1.21 -27.31
CA ARG A 247 -0.11 -1.76 -26.67
C ARG A 247 -0.53 -2.83 -25.67
N VAL A 248 -0.41 -4.10 -26.05
CA VAL A 248 -0.59 -5.22 -25.11
C VAL A 248 0.78 -5.70 -24.68
N GLY A 249 1.17 -5.35 -23.46
CA GLY A 249 2.37 -5.89 -22.79
C GLY A 249 2.11 -7.33 -22.35
N LYS A 250 3.11 -8.21 -22.54
CA LYS A 250 3.07 -9.58 -21.99
C LYS A 250 4.07 -9.67 -20.85
N ILE A 251 3.59 -10.06 -19.69
CA ILE A 251 4.41 -10.33 -18.51
C ILE A 251 4.50 -11.85 -18.39
N THR A 252 5.72 -12.38 -18.44
CA THR A 252 5.96 -13.81 -18.26
C THR A 252 6.78 -14.00 -17.00
N MET A 253 6.19 -14.65 -15.99
CA MET A 253 6.91 -15.10 -14.81
C MET A 253 7.35 -16.54 -15.03
N ARG A 254 8.66 -16.81 -14.99
CA ARG A 254 9.15 -18.21 -15.03
C ARG A 254 8.96 -18.84 -13.65
N GLU A 255 8.19 -19.93 -13.57
CA GLU A 255 7.81 -20.65 -12.35
C GLU A 255 8.95 -21.43 -11.64
N GLU A 256 10.22 -21.15 -11.94
CA GLU A 256 11.34 -21.96 -11.42
C GLU A 256 11.73 -21.66 -9.95
N VAL A 257 11.07 -20.72 -9.28
CA VAL A 257 11.36 -20.40 -7.88
C VAL A 257 10.42 -21.18 -6.97
N GLN A 258 10.94 -22.25 -6.35
CA GLN A 258 10.26 -22.97 -5.26
C GLN A 258 9.67 -21.95 -4.29
N CYS A 259 8.34 -21.99 -4.13
CA CYS A 259 7.65 -21.14 -3.19
C CYS A 259 8.24 -21.39 -1.80
N VAL A 260 8.52 -20.33 -1.03
CA VAL A 260 8.87 -20.47 0.38
C VAL A 260 7.58 -20.81 1.14
N ASP A 261 7.03 -21.99 0.86
CA ASP A 261 5.89 -22.56 1.57
C ASP A 261 6.44 -23.30 2.78
N GLU A 262 6.74 -22.57 3.85
CA GLU A 262 6.86 -23.11 5.22
C GLU A 262 7.13 -21.99 6.23
N ILE A 263 6.17 -21.09 6.47
CA ILE A 263 5.96 -20.48 7.79
C ILE A 263 4.45 -20.19 7.95
N LEU A 264 3.67 -21.26 8.11
CA LEU A 264 2.46 -21.18 8.93
C LEU A 264 2.90 -21.14 10.41
N PHE A 265 2.06 -20.55 11.25
CA PHE A 265 2.25 -20.13 12.65
C PHE A 265 2.78 -18.69 12.82
#